data_AF-A0A4Q6FY23-F1
#
_entry.id   AF-A0A4Q6FY23-F1
#
_cell.length_a   1.000
_cell.length_b   1.000
_cell.length_c   1.000
_cell.angle_alpha   90.00
_cell.angle_beta   90.00
_cell.angle_gamma   90.00
#
_symmetry.space_group_name_H-M   'P 1'
#
loop_
_entity.id
_entity.type
_entity.pdbx_description
1 polymer ?
#
loop_
_entity_poly.entity_id
_entity_poly.type
_entity_poly.pdbx_seq_one_letter_code
_entity_poly.pdbx_strand_id
1 'polypeptide(L)' 'MSALLDSLTAGFRGDAARRTLLDDALRQGLPGPRSEAWKYTSLRALERRSFAAVESAPEPDA' A
#
# COMPACT_ATOMS: atom_id res chain seq x y z
N MET A 1 -7.27 -1.63 10.40
CA MET A 1 -6.97 -1.24 9.01
C MET A 1 -6.14 0.03 9.06
N SER A 2 -5.02 0.11 8.34
CA SER A 2 -4.16 1.30 8.37
C SER A 2 -4.65 2.34 7.36
N ALA A 3 -4.45 3.62 7.65
CA ALA A 3 -4.88 4.73 6.79
C ALA A 3 -4.31 4.63 5.36
N LEU A 4 -3.13 4.01 5.23
CA LEU A 4 -2.51 3.67 3.96
C LEU A 4 -3.33 2.66 3.16
N LEU A 5 -3.64 1.50 3.75
CA LEU A 5 -4.36 0.41 3.06
C LEU A 5 -5.80 0.82 2.71
N ASP A 6 -6.44 1.61 3.57
CA ASP A 6 -7.76 2.19 3.30
C ASP A 6 -7.71 3.10 2.07
N SER A 7 -6.69 3.97 1.99
CA SER A 7 -6.51 4.87 0.85
C SER A 7 -6.18 4.14 -0.47
N LEU A 8 -5.40 3.04 -0.40
CA LEU A 8 -5.11 2.20 -1.56
C LEU A 8 -6.37 1.51 -2.09
N THR A 9 -7.25 1.05 -1.19
CA THR A 9 -8.51 0.43 -1.58
C THR A 9 -9.47 1.44 -2.22
N ALA A 10 -9.60 2.62 -1.62
CA ALA A 10 -10.46 3.68 -2.12
C ALA A 10 -10.03 4.20 -3.52
N GLY A 11 -8.73 4.24 -3.77
CA GLY A 11 -8.16 4.72 -5.04
C GLY A 11 -7.93 3.63 -6.10
N PHE A 12 -8.31 2.37 -5.83
CA PHE A 12 -7.94 1.26 -6.71
C PHE A 12 -8.63 1.35 -8.07
N ARG A 13 -7.82 1.45 -9.13
CA ARG A 13 -8.24 1.35 -10.53
C ARG A 13 -7.30 0.35 -11.22
N GLY A 14 -7.77 -0.89 -11.37
CA GLY A 14 -6.96 -1.98 -11.93
C GLY A 14 -7.82 -3.15 -12.38
N ASP A 15 -7.17 -4.13 -13.03
CA ASP A 15 -7.79 -5.36 -13.49
C ASP A 15 -8.01 -6.38 -12.35
N ALA A 16 -8.64 -7.51 -12.69
CA ALA A 16 -8.93 -8.58 -11.76
C ALA A 16 -7.66 -9.21 -11.14
N ALA A 17 -6.56 -9.30 -11.90
CA ALA A 17 -5.31 -9.85 -11.39
C ALA A 17 -4.69 -8.95 -10.31
N ARG A 18 -4.66 -7.63 -10.55
CA ARG A 18 -4.24 -6.64 -9.55
C ARG A 18 -5.18 -6.60 -8.36
N ARG A 19 -6.48 -6.83 -8.57
CA ARG A 19 -7.45 -6.86 -7.47
C ARG A 19 -7.18 -8.03 -6.53
N THR A 20 -6.87 -9.22 -7.06
CA THR A 20 -6.46 -10.37 -6.25
C THR A 20 -5.22 -10.07 -5.41
N LEU A 21 -4.20 -9.44 -6.01
CA LEU A 21 -2.99 -9.03 -5.29
C LEU A 21 -3.28 -8.02 -4.18
N LEU A 22 -4.18 -7.06 -4.43
CA LEU A 22 -4.61 -6.10 -3.42
C LEU A 22 -5.32 -6.81 -2.27
N ASP A 23 -6.26 -7.71 -2.56
CA ASP A 23 -7.01 -8.44 -1.52
C ASP A 23 -6.08 -9.32 -0.66
N ASP A 24 -5.07 -9.94 -1.26
CA ASP A 24 -4.02 -10.66 -0.53
C ASP A 24 -3.20 -9.72 0.35
N ALA A 25 -2.78 -8.56 -0.16
CA ALA A 25 -2.05 -7.56 0.64
C ALA A 25 -2.89 -7.01 1.80
N LEU A 26 -4.20 -6.79 1.60
CA LEU A 26 -5.12 -6.35 2.65
C LEU A 26 -5.28 -7.41 3.74
N ARG A 27 -5.30 -8.69 3.36
CA ARG A 27 -5.37 -9.82 4.30
C ARG A 27 -4.09 -9.98 5.11
N GLN A 28 -2.93 -9.82 4.49
CA GLN A 28 -1.63 -9.91 5.14
C GLN A 28 -1.32 -8.66 6.00
N GLY A 29 -1.85 -7.50 5.61
CA GLY A 29 -1.56 -6.22 6.25
C GLY A 29 -0.12 -5.75 6.02
N LEU A 30 0.27 -4.68 6.73
CA LEU A 30 1.64 -4.17 6.68
C LEU A 30 2.55 -4.97 7.62
N PRO A 31 3.81 -5.21 7.23
CA PRO A 31 4.75 -5.95 8.06
C PRO A 31 5.04 -5.19 9.35
N GLY A 32 4.78 -5.86 10.47
CA GLY A 32 5.00 -5.29 11.80
C GLY A 32 6.47 -5.25 12.21
N PRO A 33 6.77 -4.62 13.36
CA PRO A 33 8.14 -4.48 13.89
C PRO A 33 8.84 -5.80 14.24
N ARG A 34 8.14 -6.94 14.17
CA ARG A 34 8.69 -8.29 14.38
C ARG A 34 9.09 -8.99 13.07
N SER A 35 8.87 -8.35 11.92
CA SER A 35 9.30 -8.91 10.64
C SER A 35 10.80 -8.64 10.48
N GLU A 36 11.62 -9.70 10.44
CA GLU A 36 13.09 -9.59 10.35
C GLU A 36 13.54 -8.76 9.14
N ALA A 37 12.84 -8.88 8.00
CA ALA A 37 13.11 -8.10 6.80
C ALA A 37 12.92 -6.57 6.97
N TRP A 38 12.19 -6.14 8.00
CA TRP A 38 11.84 -4.74 8.26
C TRP A 38 12.46 -4.17 9.54
N LYS A 39 13.40 -4.91 10.16
CA LYS A 39 14.03 -4.57 11.45
C LYS A 39 14.61 -3.15 11.48
N TYR A 40 15.12 -2.67 10.36
CA TYR A 40 15.77 -1.36 10.25
C TYR A 40 14.97 -0.35 9.42
N THR A 41 13.77 -0.71 8.96
CA THR A 41 12.95 0.12 8.10
C THR A 41 11.55 0.25 8.68
N SER A 42 11.35 1.25 9.53
CA SER A 42 10.04 1.44 10.16
C SER A 42 9.00 1.93 9.15
N LEU A 43 7.89 1.19 8.99
CA LEU A 43 6.78 1.61 8.15
C LEU A 43 5.77 2.53 8.85
N ARG A 44 5.87 2.70 10.17
CA ARG A 44 4.90 3.42 11.02
C ARG A 44 4.44 4.77 10.48
N ALA A 45 5.37 5.58 9.95
CA ALA A 45 5.04 6.87 9.38
C ALA A 45 4.17 6.74 8.12
N LEU A 46 4.46 5.74 7.28
CA LEU A 46 3.70 5.46 6.07
C LEU A 46 2.32 4.89 6.39
N GLU A 47 2.20 3.98 7.37
CA GLU A 47 0.91 3.35 7.74
C GLU A 47 -0.17 4.39 8.14
N ARG A 48 0.27 5.54 8.68
CA ARG A 48 -0.59 6.61 9.19
C ARG A 48 -0.98 7.64 8.12
N ARG A 49 -0.41 7.57 6.93
CA ARG A 49 -0.69 8.51 5.84
C ARG A 49 -1.74 7.94 4.90
N SER A 50 -2.62 8.80 4.41
CA SER A 50 -3.55 8.50 3.32
C SER A 50 -3.08 9.18 2.04
N PHE A 51 -3.29 8.52 0.91
CA PHE A 51 -2.92 9.01 -0.42
C PHE A 51 -4.16 9.14 -1.30
N ALA A 52 -4.17 10.15 -2.16
CA ALA A 52 -5.21 10.31 -3.18
C ALA A 52 -4.74 9.69 -4.50
N ALA A 53 -5.61 8.91 -5.15
CA ALA A 53 -5.36 8.49 -6.52
C ALA A 53 -5.40 9.70 -7.45
N VAL A 54 -4.40 9.81 -8.32
CA VAL A 54 -4.33 10.84 -9.37
C VAL A 54 -4.77 10.24 -10.71
N GLU A 55 -5.38 11.05 -11.56
CA GLU A 55 -5.86 10.61 -12.88
C GLU A 55 -4.71 10.21 -13.81
N SER A 56 -3.57 10.90 -13.69
CA SER A 56 -2.37 10.64 -14.45
C SER A 56 -1.16 10.88 -13.55
N ALA A 57 -0.24 9.92 -13.55
CA ALA A 57 1.07 10.05 -12.92
C ALA A 57 2.10 10.44 -13.98
N PRO A 58 3.08 11.29 -13.64
CA PRO A 58 4.20 11.55 -14.55
C PRO A 58 4.96 10.24 -14.83
N GLU A 59 5.54 10.11 -16.02
CA GLU A 59 6.46 9.01 -16.26
C GLU A 59 7.69 9.17 -15.33
N PRO A 60 8.08 8.11 -14.60
CA PRO A 60 9.29 8.14 -13.79
C PRO A 60 10.51 8.22 -14.71
N ASP A 61 11.47 9.08 -14.36
CA ASP A 61 12.77 9.14 -15.04
C ASP A 61 13.43 7.74 -14.99
N ALA A 62 13.84 7.23 -16.15
CA ALA A 62 14.50 5.93 -16.31
C ALA A 62 16.00 5.97 -15.98
#